data_AF-X0GKA0-F1
#
_entry.id   AF-X0GKA0-F1
#
_cell.length_a   1.000
_cell.length_b   1.000
_cell.length_c   1.000
_cell.angle_alpha   90.00
_cell.angle_beta   90.00
_cell.angle_gamma   90.00
#
_symmetry.space_group_name_H-M   'P 1'
#
loop_
_entity.id
_entity.type
_entity.pdbx_description
1 polymer ?
#
loop_
_entity_poly.entity_id
_entity_poly.type
_entity_poly.pdbx_seq_one_letter_code
_entity_poly.pdbx_strand_id
1 'polypeptide(L)'
;MNNFRKLADYFITQAEALCDQLMFGLHPHVDLSKIKDDMSSSKSGYSFINCPGNGLESAYLELLVHAYTAGKDGLAKDGIWKWHAVTTYLKQVRKMEEQLAGGLYTACGQTPRVRELVSLEYENGPNTACGVHIWGGYMAYIICHHKAKRLTNREFYVVRFLPVRLGHILFKYLVYIRRVADLLRREQLGTDRSAQQCLQTRLLFHHNGRPWPTSHLTDVVTKATLEVWRQRINVRTYRQLAIAVTEKHVREVVGIGHSIVGSHMD
;
A
#
# COMPACT_ATOMS: atom_id res chain seq x y z
N MET A 1 24.34 -8.44 -5.05
CA MET A 1 23.51 -7.27 -4.68
C MET A 1 22.53 -6.82 -5.77
N ASN A 2 22.96 -6.67 -7.03
CA ASN A 2 22.07 -6.19 -8.10
C ASN A 2 20.80 -7.05 -8.28
N ASN A 3 20.92 -8.38 -8.28
CA ASN A 3 19.74 -9.26 -8.39
C ASN A 3 18.75 -9.10 -7.23
N PHE A 4 19.23 -8.88 -6.00
CA PHE A 4 18.35 -8.68 -4.84
C PHE A 4 17.49 -7.42 -4.99
N ARG A 5 18.10 -6.32 -5.48
CA ARG A 5 17.41 -5.05 -5.73
C ARG A 5 16.36 -5.13 -6.84
N LYS A 6 16.54 -6.03 -7.82
CA LYS A 6 15.59 -6.21 -8.93
C LYS A 6 14.18 -6.59 -8.48
N LEU A 7 14.02 -7.26 -7.32
CA LEU A 7 12.69 -7.64 -6.85
C LEU A 7 11.87 -6.42 -6.43
N ALA A 8 12.48 -5.48 -5.69
CA ALA A 8 11.82 -4.23 -5.30
C ALA A 8 11.49 -3.40 -6.54
N ASP A 9 12.44 -3.27 -7.47
CA ASP A 9 12.25 -2.53 -8.72
C ASP A 9 11.16 -3.16 -9.62
N TYR A 10 11.06 -4.49 -9.65
CA TYR A 10 9.99 -5.21 -10.34
C TYR A 10 8.62 -4.78 -9.82
N PHE A 11 8.39 -4.84 -8.50
CA PHE A 11 7.11 -4.44 -7.91
C PHE A 11 6.78 -2.99 -8.19
N ILE A 12 7.75 -2.09 -8.07
CA ILE A 12 7.55 -0.65 -8.34
C ILE A 12 7.18 -0.45 -9.81
N THR A 13 7.92 -1.04 -10.74
CA THR A 13 7.69 -0.88 -12.18
C THR A 13 6.34 -1.46 -12.62
N GLN A 14 5.95 -2.62 -12.08
CA GLN A 14 4.61 -3.17 -12.35
C GLN A 14 3.50 -2.29 -11.76
N ALA A 15 3.72 -1.71 -10.57
CA ALA A 15 2.77 -0.80 -9.96
C ALA A 15 2.64 0.52 -10.74
N GLU A 16 3.73 1.06 -11.29
CA GLU A 16 3.70 2.25 -12.18
C GLU A 16 2.88 1.98 -13.43
N ALA A 17 3.16 0.88 -14.15
CA ALA A 17 2.45 0.53 -15.37
C ALA A 17 0.94 0.35 -15.12
N LEU A 18 0.56 -0.30 -14.01
CA LEU A 18 -0.84 -0.41 -13.59
C LEU A 18 -1.43 0.94 -13.19
N CYS A 19 -0.67 1.78 -12.48
CA CYS A 19 -1.11 3.12 -12.10
C CYS A 19 -1.45 3.96 -13.34
N ASP A 20 -0.57 3.98 -14.34
CA ASP A 20 -0.75 4.78 -15.55
C ASP A 20 -1.99 4.32 -16.34
N GLN A 21 -2.20 3.01 -16.43
CA GLN A 21 -3.41 2.42 -17.04
C GLN A 21 -4.68 2.81 -16.28
N LEU A 22 -4.67 2.66 -14.95
CA LEU A 22 -5.82 2.92 -14.08
C LEU A 22 -6.16 4.41 -13.95
N MET A 23 -5.23 5.30 -14.31
CA MET A 23 -5.45 6.74 -14.27
C MET A 23 -6.12 7.31 -15.54
N PHE A 24 -6.39 6.50 -16.58
CA PHE A 24 -7.05 6.97 -17.81
C PHE A 24 -6.42 8.25 -18.42
N GLY A 25 -5.08 8.31 -18.41
CA GLY A 25 -4.33 9.45 -18.93
C GLY A 25 -4.36 10.70 -18.05
N LEU A 26 -4.95 10.63 -16.84
CA LEU A 26 -4.85 11.69 -15.85
C LEU A 26 -3.46 11.70 -15.20
N HIS A 27 -2.76 12.83 -15.30
CA HIS A 27 -1.42 13.00 -14.76
C HIS A 27 -1.38 14.18 -13.78
N PRO A 28 -1.85 14.01 -12.54
CA PRO A 28 -1.86 15.10 -11.58
C PRO A 28 -0.41 15.43 -11.19
N HIS A 29 -0.04 16.70 -11.26
CA HIS A 29 1.26 17.17 -10.77
C HIS A 29 1.22 17.24 -9.24
N VAL A 30 1.71 16.20 -8.58
CA VAL A 30 1.70 16.09 -7.11
C VAL A 30 3.07 16.44 -6.56
N ASP A 31 3.14 17.53 -5.80
CA ASP A 31 4.30 17.87 -4.96
C ASP A 31 4.04 17.39 -3.53
N LEU A 32 4.56 16.22 -3.18
CA LEU A 32 4.35 15.61 -1.86
C LEU A 32 4.88 16.48 -0.71
N SER A 33 5.83 17.39 -0.96
CA SER A 33 6.36 18.30 0.06
C SER A 33 5.33 19.34 0.54
N LYS A 34 4.30 19.59 -0.27
CA LYS A 34 3.21 20.53 0.05
C LYS A 34 2.01 19.85 0.71
N ILE A 35 1.98 18.52 0.74
CA ILE A 35 0.88 17.76 1.35
C ILE A 35 1.06 17.77 2.87
N LYS A 36 0.02 18.23 3.57
CA LYS A 36 -0.02 18.28 5.03
C LYS A 36 -0.49 16.94 5.60
N ASP A 37 0.09 16.56 6.71
CA ASP A 37 -0.34 15.40 7.48
C ASP A 37 -0.16 15.67 8.98
N ASP A 38 -1.11 15.22 9.78
CA ASP A 38 -1.10 15.34 11.24
C ASP A 38 -1.13 13.94 11.85
N MET A 39 0.07 13.39 12.05
CA MET A 39 0.26 12.08 12.67
C MET A 39 -0.18 12.03 14.14
N SER A 40 -0.46 13.18 14.78
CA SER A 40 -0.93 13.25 16.17
C SER A 40 -2.45 13.19 16.30
N SER A 41 -3.17 13.34 15.18
CA SER A 41 -4.62 13.26 15.15
C SER A 41 -5.11 11.88 15.60
N SER A 42 -6.05 11.85 16.53
CA SER A 42 -6.80 10.66 16.95
C SER A 42 -8.22 10.62 16.41
N LYS A 43 -8.58 11.57 15.53
CA LYS A 43 -9.94 11.67 14.98
C LYS A 43 -10.22 10.47 14.09
N SER A 44 -11.28 9.70 14.41
CA SER A 44 -11.73 8.59 13.56
C SER A 44 -12.06 9.08 12.15
N GLY A 45 -11.62 8.33 11.15
CA GLY A 45 -11.72 8.65 9.72
C GLY A 45 -10.65 9.61 9.21
N TYR A 46 -9.75 10.11 10.06
CA TYR A 46 -8.68 11.02 9.63
C TYR A 46 -7.57 10.30 8.85
N SER A 47 -7.13 10.91 7.75
CA SER A 47 -5.90 10.63 7.02
C SER A 47 -5.41 11.94 6.37
N PHE A 48 -4.23 11.91 5.73
CA PHE A 48 -3.77 13.06 4.93
C PHE A 48 -4.76 13.47 3.81
N ILE A 49 -5.61 12.55 3.32
CA ILE A 49 -6.58 12.82 2.25
C ILE A 49 -7.62 13.86 2.69
N ASN A 50 -8.04 13.77 3.94
CA ASN A 50 -9.05 14.61 4.58
C ASN A 50 -8.43 15.60 5.58
N CYS A 51 -7.11 15.80 5.50
CA CYS A 51 -6.44 16.90 6.19
C CYS A 51 -6.86 18.25 5.56
N PRO A 52 -7.33 19.22 6.38
CA PRO A 52 -7.71 20.54 5.87
C PRO A 52 -6.57 21.23 5.12
N GLY A 53 -6.88 21.73 3.92
CA GLY A 53 -5.94 22.45 3.06
C GLY A 53 -5.25 21.60 1.98
N ASN A 54 -5.41 20.27 1.99
CA ASN A 54 -4.88 19.42 0.92
C ASN A 54 -5.82 19.36 -0.30
N GLY A 55 -7.13 19.52 -0.12
CA GLY A 55 -8.11 19.50 -1.22
C GLY A 55 -8.24 18.16 -1.95
N LEU A 56 -7.85 17.05 -1.31
CA LEU A 56 -7.77 15.73 -1.95
C LEU A 56 -9.06 14.91 -1.88
N GLU A 57 -10.00 15.28 -1.01
CA GLU A 57 -11.20 14.48 -0.73
C GLU A 57 -12.05 14.18 -1.97
N SER A 58 -12.16 15.16 -2.87
CA SER A 58 -12.90 15.09 -4.13
C SER A 58 -12.02 14.89 -5.37
N ALA A 59 -10.70 14.75 -5.23
CA ALA A 59 -9.77 14.66 -6.36
C ALA A 59 -10.07 13.45 -7.27
N TYR A 60 -10.57 12.35 -6.70
CA TYR A 60 -10.97 11.17 -7.47
C TYR A 60 -12.09 11.42 -8.49
N LEU A 61 -12.87 12.50 -8.35
CA LEU A 61 -13.92 12.87 -9.32
C LEU A 61 -13.32 13.23 -10.68
N GLU A 62 -12.12 13.80 -10.71
CA GLU A 62 -11.40 14.08 -11.96
C GLU A 62 -11.05 12.76 -12.68
N LEU A 63 -10.56 11.76 -11.94
CA LEU A 63 -10.32 10.43 -12.50
C LEU A 63 -11.62 9.80 -13.02
N LEU A 64 -12.74 10.00 -12.32
CA LEU A 64 -14.03 9.48 -12.74
C LEU A 64 -14.48 10.10 -14.09
N VAL A 65 -14.25 11.41 -14.28
CA VAL A 65 -14.52 12.10 -15.55
C VAL A 65 -13.65 11.56 -16.68
N HIS A 66 -12.34 11.35 -16.44
CA HIS A 66 -11.45 10.73 -17.42
C HIS A 66 -11.88 9.30 -17.78
N ALA A 67 -12.21 8.50 -16.77
CA ALA A 67 -12.71 7.14 -16.97
C ALA A 67 -14.02 7.11 -17.77
N TYR A 68 -14.87 8.14 -17.64
CA TYR A 68 -16.11 8.27 -18.42
C TYR A 68 -15.85 8.72 -19.86
N THR A 69 -14.91 9.65 -20.05
CA THR A 69 -14.65 10.31 -21.35
C THR A 69 -13.62 9.59 -22.22
N ALA A 70 -12.99 8.51 -21.74
CA ALA A 70 -12.02 7.68 -22.48
C ALA A 70 -12.62 6.87 -23.66
N GLY A 71 -13.81 7.23 -24.16
CA GLY A 71 -14.40 6.70 -25.39
C GLY A 71 -14.62 5.18 -25.34
N LYS A 72 -13.96 4.45 -26.25
CA LYS A 72 -14.08 2.98 -26.35
C LYS A 72 -13.62 2.30 -25.06
N ASP A 73 -12.52 2.79 -24.49
CA ASP A 73 -11.87 2.21 -23.30
C ASP A 73 -12.44 2.74 -21.98
N GLY A 74 -13.35 3.71 -22.04
CA GLY A 74 -14.02 4.26 -20.86
C GLY A 74 -14.95 3.28 -20.14
N LEU A 75 -15.17 3.53 -18.86
CA LEU A 75 -15.93 2.68 -17.94
C LEU A 75 -17.45 2.81 -18.09
N ALA A 76 -17.94 3.85 -18.76
CA ALA A 76 -19.35 4.10 -18.98
C ALA A 76 -19.60 4.68 -20.38
N LYS A 77 -20.86 4.66 -20.79
CA LYS A 77 -21.36 5.30 -22.01
C LYS A 77 -22.83 5.67 -21.81
N ASP A 78 -23.23 6.86 -22.26
CA ASP A 78 -24.63 7.33 -22.22
C ASP A 78 -25.29 7.21 -20.83
N GLY A 79 -24.53 7.49 -19.76
CA GLY A 79 -24.98 7.42 -18.37
C GLY A 79 -25.00 6.01 -17.77
N ILE A 80 -24.55 4.99 -18.50
CA ILE A 80 -24.62 3.58 -18.09
C ILE A 80 -23.21 2.98 -17.96
N TRP A 81 -22.97 2.27 -16.86
CA TRP A 81 -21.72 1.53 -16.64
C TRP A 81 -21.54 0.40 -17.65
N LYS A 82 -20.38 0.34 -18.29
CA LYS A 82 -19.93 -0.83 -19.06
C LYS A 82 -19.39 -1.87 -18.10
N TRP A 83 -20.26 -2.71 -17.53
CA TRP A 83 -19.90 -3.63 -16.44
C TRP A 83 -18.73 -4.56 -16.73
N HIS A 84 -18.51 -4.95 -17.99
CA HIS A 84 -17.33 -5.72 -18.38
C HIS A 84 -16.02 -4.92 -18.21
N ALA A 85 -16.02 -3.64 -18.63
CA ALA A 85 -14.88 -2.75 -18.44
C ALA A 85 -14.65 -2.45 -16.95
N VAL A 86 -15.71 -2.18 -16.19
CA VAL A 86 -15.66 -1.99 -14.73
C VAL A 86 -15.05 -3.22 -14.03
N THR A 87 -15.50 -4.42 -14.40
CA THR A 87 -14.96 -5.66 -13.82
C THR A 87 -13.49 -5.84 -14.16
N THR A 88 -13.07 -5.44 -15.36
CA THR A 88 -11.66 -5.48 -15.79
C THR A 88 -10.82 -4.46 -15.02
N TYR A 89 -11.31 -3.23 -14.85
CA TYR A 89 -10.69 -2.20 -14.03
C TYR A 89 -10.51 -2.68 -12.59
N LEU A 90 -11.55 -3.21 -11.94
CA LEU A 90 -11.45 -3.73 -10.57
C LEU A 90 -10.50 -4.92 -10.43
N LYS A 91 -10.33 -5.74 -11.48
CA LYS A 91 -9.30 -6.80 -11.53
C LYS A 91 -7.89 -6.21 -11.59
N GLN A 92 -7.68 -5.15 -12.37
CA GLN A 92 -6.40 -4.44 -12.45
C GLN A 92 -6.06 -3.72 -11.13
N VAL A 93 -7.05 -3.11 -10.47
CA VAL A 93 -6.88 -2.53 -9.12
C VAL A 93 -6.38 -3.57 -8.13
N ARG A 94 -6.94 -4.79 -8.12
CA ARG A 94 -6.44 -5.88 -7.26
C ARG A 94 -4.99 -6.26 -7.57
N LYS A 95 -4.62 -6.31 -8.86
CA LYS A 95 -3.22 -6.54 -9.24
C LYS A 95 -2.31 -5.42 -8.75
N MET A 96 -2.76 -4.17 -8.81
CA MET A 96 -2.02 -3.01 -8.31
C MET A 96 -1.82 -3.10 -6.80
N GLU A 97 -2.84 -3.50 -6.05
CA GLU A 97 -2.74 -3.77 -4.60
C GLU A 97 -1.68 -4.83 -4.30
N GLU A 98 -1.59 -5.90 -5.10
CA GLU A 98 -0.54 -6.92 -4.95
C GLU A 98 0.85 -6.33 -5.21
N GLN A 99 1.01 -5.49 -6.24
CA GLN A 99 2.29 -4.84 -6.53
C GLN A 99 2.70 -3.83 -5.45
N LEU A 100 1.75 -3.05 -4.94
CA LEU A 100 1.97 -2.14 -3.81
C LEU A 100 2.37 -2.92 -2.56
N ALA A 101 1.68 -4.00 -2.22
CA ALA A 101 2.02 -4.82 -1.06
C ALA A 101 3.43 -5.42 -1.19
N GLY A 102 3.79 -5.92 -2.37
CA GLY A 102 5.15 -6.39 -2.67
C GLY A 102 6.20 -5.28 -2.56
N GLY A 103 5.91 -4.08 -3.08
CA GLY A 103 6.78 -2.91 -2.99
C GLY A 103 6.99 -2.45 -1.54
N LEU A 104 5.92 -2.31 -0.76
CA LEU A 104 5.99 -1.93 0.66
C LEU A 104 6.78 -2.97 1.47
N TYR A 105 6.66 -4.25 1.11
CA TYR A 105 7.36 -5.35 1.78
C TYR A 105 8.86 -5.39 1.44
N THR A 106 9.24 -5.10 0.19
CA THR A 106 10.59 -5.35 -0.33
C THR A 106 11.46 -4.10 -0.45
N ALA A 107 10.86 -2.90 -0.55
CA ALA A 107 11.57 -1.67 -0.92
C ALA A 107 11.77 -0.67 0.23
N CYS A 108 11.20 -0.92 1.41
CA CYS A 108 11.15 0.06 2.52
C CYS A 108 12.08 -0.31 3.69
N GLY A 109 13.31 -0.76 3.36
CA GLY A 109 14.32 -1.19 4.31
C GLY A 109 14.16 -2.65 4.76
N GLN A 110 14.40 -2.93 6.04
CA GLN A 110 14.22 -4.28 6.60
C GLN A 110 12.77 -4.75 6.43
N THR A 111 12.54 -6.01 6.11
CA THR A 111 11.15 -6.46 5.92
C THR A 111 10.35 -6.36 7.23
N PRO A 112 9.05 -5.99 7.21
CA PRO A 112 8.18 -6.12 8.37
C PRO A 112 7.75 -7.58 8.58
N ARG A 113 7.04 -7.89 9.67
CA ARG A 113 6.26 -9.15 9.68
C ARG A 113 5.07 -8.98 8.74
N VAL A 114 4.75 -10.02 7.98
CA VAL A 114 3.64 -9.97 7.02
C VAL A 114 2.33 -9.55 7.69
N ARG A 115 2.04 -10.08 8.89
CA ARG A 115 0.85 -9.72 9.66
C ARG A 115 0.77 -8.23 9.99
N GLU A 116 1.90 -7.58 10.27
CA GLU A 116 1.94 -6.15 10.58
C GLU A 116 1.65 -5.32 9.32
N LEU A 117 2.16 -5.75 8.17
CA LEU A 117 1.92 -5.06 6.88
C LEU A 117 0.47 -5.18 6.40
N VAL A 118 -0.12 -6.38 6.42
CA VAL A 118 -1.51 -6.58 5.93
C VAL A 118 -2.56 -6.00 6.88
N SER A 119 -2.17 -5.66 8.12
CA SER A 119 -3.03 -5.00 9.10
C SER A 119 -2.98 -3.47 9.03
N LEU A 120 -2.20 -2.89 8.11
CA LEU A 120 -2.14 -1.45 7.96
C LEU A 120 -3.51 -0.89 7.58
N GLU A 121 -3.88 0.21 8.23
CA GLU A 121 -5.03 1.03 7.86
C GLU A 121 -4.53 2.31 7.18
N TYR A 122 -5.26 2.85 6.20
CA TYR A 122 -4.89 4.11 5.53
C TYR A 122 -5.57 5.35 6.13
N GLU A 123 -6.42 5.16 7.14
CA GLU A 123 -7.06 6.21 7.92
C GLU A 123 -7.21 5.75 9.38
N ASN A 124 -7.35 6.70 10.31
CA ASN A 124 -7.60 6.44 11.72
C ASN A 124 -8.93 5.71 11.90
N GLY A 125 -8.95 4.67 12.73
CA GLY A 125 -10.16 4.06 13.22
C GLY A 125 -10.58 4.58 14.59
N PRO A 126 -11.69 4.05 15.13
CA PRO A 126 -12.15 4.41 16.48
C PRO A 126 -11.14 4.07 17.57
N ASN A 127 -10.37 2.99 17.37
CA ASN A 127 -9.38 2.47 18.33
C ASN A 127 -8.04 2.10 17.65
N THR A 128 -7.84 2.53 16.42
CA THR A 128 -6.66 2.21 15.59
C THR A 128 -6.12 3.48 14.97
N ALA A 129 -4.81 3.58 14.81
CA ALA A 129 -4.18 4.70 14.12
C ALA A 129 -3.96 4.38 12.64
N CYS A 130 -4.01 5.40 11.81
CA CYS A 130 -3.56 5.34 10.43
C CYS A 130 -2.13 4.81 10.39
N GLY A 131 -1.88 3.86 9.50
CA GLY A 131 -0.57 3.27 9.29
C GLY A 131 0.21 3.91 8.14
N VAL A 132 -0.37 4.84 7.38
CA VAL A 132 0.25 5.47 6.19
C VAL A 132 0.24 7.00 6.34
N HIS A 133 1.41 7.62 6.21
CA HIS A 133 1.60 9.04 6.48
C HIS A 133 2.52 9.71 5.46
N ILE A 134 2.45 11.04 5.38
CA ILE A 134 3.38 11.88 4.62
C ILE A 134 4.25 12.68 5.59
N TRP A 135 5.57 12.59 5.42
CA TRP A 135 6.54 13.32 6.23
C TRP A 135 7.68 13.86 5.38
N GLY A 136 7.89 15.17 5.41
CA GLY A 136 9.00 15.83 4.70
C GLY A 136 9.00 15.57 3.19
N GLY A 137 7.82 15.42 2.57
CA GLY A 137 7.70 15.10 1.14
C GLY A 137 7.81 13.61 0.80
N TYR A 138 7.94 12.74 1.79
CA TYR A 138 8.00 11.29 1.58
C TYR A 138 6.77 10.61 2.17
N MET A 139 6.24 9.63 1.45
CA MET A 139 5.32 8.69 2.07
C MET A 139 6.08 7.72 2.97
N ALA A 140 5.49 7.37 4.10
CA ALA A 140 5.97 6.35 5.01
C ALA A 140 4.80 5.51 5.50
N TYR A 141 5.10 4.28 5.92
CA TYR A 141 4.16 3.52 6.74
C TYR A 141 4.76 3.22 8.12
N ILE A 142 3.88 3.16 9.12
CA ILE A 142 4.23 2.96 10.52
C ILE A 142 3.62 1.65 10.99
N ILE A 143 4.46 0.76 11.53
CA ILE A 143 4.02 -0.50 12.15
C ILE A 143 4.33 -0.48 13.64
N CYS A 144 3.42 -1.05 14.44
CA CYS A 144 3.63 -1.28 15.86
C CYS A 144 4.05 -2.74 16.11
N HIS A 145 5.18 -2.95 16.78
CA HIS A 145 5.65 -4.26 17.18
C HIS A 145 5.14 -4.63 18.59
N HIS A 146 4.12 -5.49 18.65
CA HIS A 146 3.58 -5.96 19.93
C HIS A 146 4.49 -6.94 20.71
N LYS A 147 5.55 -7.51 20.11
CA LYS A 147 6.42 -8.46 20.83
C LYS A 147 7.17 -7.83 22.00
N ALA A 148 7.46 -6.54 21.94
CA ALA A 148 8.11 -5.84 23.04
C ALA A 148 7.15 -5.46 24.18
N LYS A 149 5.83 -5.48 23.95
CA LYS A 149 4.82 -5.18 24.98
C LYS A 149 4.80 -6.22 26.10
N ARG A 150 5.00 -7.50 25.77
CA ARG A 150 5.05 -8.60 26.76
C ARG A 150 6.29 -8.57 27.65
N LEU A 151 7.38 -7.95 27.20
CA LEU A 151 8.67 -7.93 27.91
C LEU A 151 8.98 -6.57 28.55
N THR A 152 8.52 -5.45 27.97
CA THR A 152 8.93 -4.09 28.37
C THR A 152 7.76 -3.16 28.68
N ASN A 153 6.52 -3.61 28.49
CA ASN A 153 5.30 -2.79 28.57
C ASN A 153 5.33 -1.52 27.70
N ARG A 154 6.18 -1.47 26.66
CA ARG A 154 6.28 -0.37 25.71
C ARG A 154 5.92 -0.83 24.30
N GLU A 155 5.22 0.03 23.58
CA GLU A 155 4.93 -0.15 22.17
C GLU A 155 6.09 0.44 21.35
N PHE A 156 6.62 -0.35 20.41
CA PHE A 156 7.73 0.06 19.55
C PHE A 156 7.18 0.31 18.15
N TYR A 157 7.29 1.56 17.71
CA TYR A 157 6.90 1.99 16.38
C TYR A 157 8.11 1.94 15.44
N VAL A 158 7.92 1.37 14.25
CA VAL A 158 8.92 1.37 13.19
C VAL A 158 8.36 2.12 12.00
N VAL A 159 9.00 3.25 11.68
CA VAL A 159 8.68 4.07 10.51
C VAL A 159 9.47 3.58 9.31
N ARG A 160 8.80 3.44 8.17
CA ARG A 160 9.38 2.91 6.94
C ARG A 160 9.06 3.83 5.78
N PHE A 161 10.05 4.63 5.39
CA PHE A 161 9.95 5.53 4.24
C PHE A 161 9.93 4.74 2.93
N LEU A 162 9.05 5.15 2.03
CA LEU A 162 8.94 4.59 0.69
C LEU A 162 9.97 5.26 -0.25
N PRO A 163 10.55 4.51 -1.20
CA PRO A 163 11.21 5.12 -2.35
C PRO A 163 10.25 6.08 -3.07
N VAL A 164 10.77 7.18 -3.61
CA VAL A 164 9.97 8.26 -4.23
C VAL A 164 8.96 7.71 -5.25
N ARG A 165 9.42 6.86 -6.18
CA ARG A 165 8.55 6.18 -7.17
C ARG A 165 7.36 5.49 -6.51
N LEU A 166 7.62 4.65 -5.51
CA LEU A 166 6.59 3.91 -4.78
C LEU A 166 5.65 4.84 -3.99
N GLY A 167 6.18 5.91 -3.40
CA GLY A 167 5.40 6.92 -2.69
C GLY A 167 4.39 7.60 -3.61
N HIS A 168 4.81 8.07 -4.79
CA HIS A 168 3.89 8.69 -5.74
C HIS A 168 2.79 7.72 -6.22
N ILE A 169 3.12 6.43 -6.42
CA ILE A 169 2.14 5.42 -6.81
C ILE A 169 1.13 5.18 -5.68
N LEU A 170 1.60 5.01 -4.44
CA LEU A 170 0.73 4.81 -3.29
C LEU A 170 -0.19 6.02 -3.06
N PHE A 171 0.33 7.24 -3.23
CA PHE A 171 -0.46 8.47 -3.18
C PHE A 171 -1.59 8.44 -4.20
N LYS A 172 -1.26 8.21 -5.48
CA LYS A 172 -2.26 8.16 -6.57
C LYS A 172 -3.29 7.06 -6.33
N TYR A 173 -2.84 5.90 -5.83
CA TYR A 173 -3.73 4.81 -5.47
C TYR A 173 -4.74 5.24 -4.40
N LEU A 174 -4.28 5.81 -3.29
CA LEU A 174 -5.15 6.19 -2.18
C LEU A 174 -6.10 7.34 -2.52
N VAL A 175 -5.61 8.37 -3.22
CA VAL A 175 -6.37 9.58 -3.53
C VAL A 175 -7.37 9.38 -4.66
N TYR A 176 -7.00 8.63 -5.71
CA TYR A 176 -7.80 8.51 -6.93
C TYR A 176 -8.34 7.09 -7.14
N ILE A 177 -7.45 6.14 -7.40
CA ILE A 177 -7.81 4.81 -7.94
C ILE A 177 -8.69 4.02 -6.96
N ARG A 178 -8.30 3.99 -5.68
CA ARG A 178 -9.03 3.30 -4.61
C ARG A 178 -10.42 3.87 -4.44
N ARG A 179 -10.56 5.19 -4.44
CA ARG A 179 -11.85 5.89 -4.27
C ARG A 179 -12.80 5.62 -5.44
N VAL A 180 -12.29 5.63 -6.68
CA VAL A 180 -13.06 5.22 -7.86
C VAL A 180 -13.44 3.72 -7.79
N ALA A 181 -12.51 2.85 -7.38
CA ALA A 181 -12.78 1.43 -7.23
C ALA A 181 -13.86 1.15 -6.17
N ASP A 182 -13.81 1.86 -5.04
CA ASP A 182 -14.81 1.73 -3.97
C ASP A 182 -16.18 2.24 -4.41
N LEU A 183 -16.24 3.33 -5.17
CA LEU A 183 -17.48 3.80 -5.81
C LEU A 183 -18.06 2.72 -6.72
N LEU A 184 -17.26 2.18 -7.65
CA LEU A 184 -17.71 1.17 -8.61
C LEU A 184 -18.17 -0.13 -7.93
N ARG A 185 -17.49 -0.55 -6.85
CA ARG A 185 -17.91 -1.72 -6.05
C ARG A 185 -19.26 -1.48 -5.37
N ARG A 186 -19.54 -0.26 -4.90
CA ARG A 186 -20.85 0.10 -4.32
C ARG A 186 -21.95 0.07 -5.37
N GLU A 187 -21.68 0.63 -6.55
CA GLU A 187 -22.60 0.61 -7.69
C GLU A 187 -22.94 -0.84 -8.13
N GLN A 188 -21.99 -1.77 -8.09
CA GLN A 188 -22.23 -3.19 -8.41
C GLN A 188 -23.17 -3.90 -7.42
N LEU A 189 -23.12 -3.52 -6.14
CA LEU A 189 -23.88 -4.19 -5.09
C LEU A 189 -25.29 -3.61 -4.91
N GLY A 190 -25.59 -2.47 -5.53
CA GLY A 190 -26.88 -1.79 -5.38
C GLY A 190 -27.18 -1.47 -3.91
N THR A 191 -28.40 -1.77 -3.45
CA THR A 191 -28.91 -1.42 -2.10
C THR A 191 -28.59 -2.46 -1.01
N ASP A 192 -27.78 -3.49 -1.28
CA ASP A 192 -27.44 -4.49 -0.25
C ASP A 192 -26.53 -3.88 0.84
N ARG A 193 -27.17 -3.46 1.95
CA ARG A 193 -26.50 -2.84 3.09
C ARG A 193 -25.42 -3.72 3.72
N SER A 194 -25.60 -5.04 3.71
CA SER A 194 -24.64 -5.97 4.34
C SER A 194 -23.33 -6.03 3.54
N ALA A 195 -23.45 -6.03 2.21
CA ALA A 195 -22.31 -6.02 1.30
C ALA A 195 -21.63 -4.64 1.26
N GLN A 196 -22.41 -3.55 1.35
CA GLN A 196 -21.87 -2.19 1.45
C GLN A 196 -21.03 -1.96 2.70
N GLN A 197 -21.41 -2.54 3.85
CA GLN A 197 -20.64 -2.41 5.09
C GLN A 197 -19.27 -3.10 5.00
N CYS A 198 -19.16 -4.18 4.24
CA CYS A 198 -17.87 -4.85 3.98
C CYS A 198 -16.91 -4.02 3.10
N LEU A 199 -17.43 -3.04 2.34
CA LEU A 199 -16.63 -2.12 1.53
C LEU A 199 -16.12 -0.90 2.31
N GLN A 200 -16.70 -0.60 3.47
CA GLN A 200 -16.25 0.49 4.35
C GLN A 200 -15.13 0.03 5.26
N THR A 201 -14.05 -0.49 4.69
CA THR A 201 -12.88 -0.89 5.46
C THR A 201 -11.70 0.04 5.25
N ARG A 202 -11.04 0.35 6.36
CA ARG A 202 -9.83 1.18 6.43
C ARG A 202 -8.57 0.40 6.09
N LEU A 203 -8.67 -0.93 6.03
CA LEU A 203 -7.54 -1.80 5.77
C LEU A 203 -6.96 -1.52 4.39
N LEU A 204 -5.67 -1.27 4.32
CA LEU A 204 -4.97 -0.99 3.08
C LEU A 204 -5.08 -2.18 2.11
N PHE A 205 -4.91 -3.41 2.62
CA PHE A 205 -5.01 -4.65 1.84
C PHE A 205 -6.06 -5.58 2.43
N HIS A 206 -7.17 -5.77 1.73
CA HIS A 206 -8.28 -6.55 2.26
C HIS A 206 -9.04 -7.32 1.18
N HIS A 207 -9.81 -8.29 1.63
CA HIS A 207 -10.84 -8.96 0.84
C HIS A 207 -12.12 -9.02 1.68
N ASN A 208 -13.19 -8.40 1.19
CA ASN A 208 -14.51 -8.34 1.86
C ASN A 208 -14.40 -7.90 3.33
N GLY A 209 -13.80 -6.73 3.58
CA GLY A 209 -13.63 -6.17 4.92
C GLY A 209 -12.57 -6.84 5.81
N ARG A 210 -11.98 -7.96 5.40
CA ARG A 210 -10.97 -8.69 6.21
C ARG A 210 -9.55 -8.48 5.67
N PRO A 211 -8.53 -8.38 6.55
CA PRO A 211 -7.14 -8.29 6.10
C PRO A 211 -6.77 -9.48 5.21
N TRP A 212 -5.90 -9.27 4.23
CA TRP A 212 -5.38 -10.39 3.45
C TRP A 212 -4.72 -11.44 4.35
N PRO A 213 -4.95 -12.75 4.08
CA PRO A 213 -4.23 -13.78 4.78
C PRO A 213 -2.74 -13.68 4.43
N THR A 214 -1.88 -14.09 5.37
CA THR A 214 -0.42 -14.05 5.18
C THR A 214 0.05 -14.89 3.98
N SER A 215 -0.71 -15.93 3.64
CA SER A 215 -0.49 -16.75 2.44
C SER A 215 -0.60 -15.94 1.15
N HIS A 216 -1.50 -14.96 1.08
CA HIS A 216 -1.67 -14.17 -0.15
C HIS A 216 -0.41 -13.36 -0.47
N LEU A 217 0.14 -12.61 0.49
CA LEU A 217 1.42 -11.92 0.26
C LEU A 217 2.56 -12.91 0.00
N THR A 218 2.52 -14.08 0.62
CA THR A 218 3.49 -15.15 0.35
C THR A 218 3.45 -15.59 -1.11
N ASP A 219 2.26 -15.77 -1.67
CA ASP A 219 2.07 -16.15 -3.06
C ASP A 219 2.52 -15.04 -4.02
N VAL A 220 2.20 -13.78 -3.71
CA VAL A 220 2.65 -12.61 -4.48
C VAL A 220 4.18 -12.56 -4.56
N VAL A 221 4.86 -12.64 -3.42
CA VAL A 221 6.32 -12.64 -3.37
C VAL A 221 6.90 -13.86 -4.07
N THR A 222 6.35 -15.05 -3.85
CA THR A 222 6.84 -16.29 -4.47
C THR A 222 6.71 -16.27 -6.00
N LYS A 223 5.62 -15.71 -6.53
CA LYS A 223 5.43 -15.52 -7.98
C LYS A 223 6.46 -14.53 -8.54
N ALA A 224 6.63 -13.38 -7.87
CA ALA A 224 7.59 -12.37 -8.31
C ALA A 224 9.03 -12.88 -8.27
N THR A 225 9.43 -13.62 -7.23
CA THR A 225 10.79 -14.19 -7.15
C THR A 225 10.99 -15.29 -8.21
N LEU A 226 9.96 -16.06 -8.54
CA LEU A 226 10.03 -17.03 -9.64
C LEU A 226 10.28 -16.33 -10.98
N GLU A 227 9.65 -15.18 -11.20
CA GLU A 227 9.83 -14.40 -12.42
C GLU A 227 11.21 -13.74 -12.49
N VAL A 228 11.58 -13.01 -11.44
CA VAL A 228 12.77 -12.14 -11.41
C VAL A 228 14.05 -12.93 -11.11
N TRP A 229 13.98 -13.92 -10.22
CA TRP A 229 15.14 -14.70 -9.75
C TRP A 229 15.14 -16.15 -10.25
N ARG A 230 14.10 -16.59 -10.97
CA ARG A 230 13.92 -18.00 -11.36
C ARG A 230 13.91 -18.96 -10.16
N GLN A 231 13.53 -18.45 -8.98
CA GLN A 231 13.47 -19.21 -7.73
C GLN A 231 12.19 -18.88 -6.96
N ARG A 232 11.54 -19.90 -6.41
CA ARG A 232 10.38 -19.73 -5.53
C ARG A 232 10.87 -19.45 -4.13
N ILE A 233 10.79 -18.19 -3.70
CA ILE A 233 11.20 -17.76 -2.36
C ILE A 233 9.97 -17.19 -1.66
N ASN A 234 9.59 -17.84 -0.56
CA ASN A 234 8.50 -17.36 0.28
C ASN A 234 8.96 -16.16 1.14
N VAL A 235 8.00 -15.45 1.74
CA VAL A 235 8.23 -14.29 2.61
C VAL A 235 9.15 -14.57 3.80
N ARG A 236 9.11 -15.78 4.39
CA ARG A 236 9.97 -16.13 5.54
C ARG A 236 11.44 -16.19 5.11
N THR A 237 11.72 -16.90 4.01
CA THR A 237 13.06 -17.02 3.45
C THR A 237 13.54 -15.68 2.92
N TYR A 238 12.70 -14.91 2.22
CA TYR A 238 13.04 -13.56 1.76
C TYR A 238 13.43 -12.65 2.92
N ARG A 239 12.69 -12.69 4.03
CA ARG A 239 13.04 -11.94 5.25
C ARG A 239 14.41 -12.33 5.80
N GLN A 240 14.73 -13.62 5.87
CA GLN A 240 16.05 -14.09 6.32
C GLN A 240 17.17 -13.58 5.39
N LEU A 241 16.95 -13.62 4.07
CA LEU A 241 17.88 -13.06 3.09
C LEU A 241 18.07 -11.55 3.28
N ALA A 242 16.98 -10.80 3.49
CA ALA A 242 17.04 -9.36 3.73
C ALA A 242 17.83 -9.01 5.01
N ILE A 243 17.69 -9.80 6.07
CA ILE A 243 18.47 -9.64 7.31
C ILE A 243 19.95 -9.90 7.03
N ALA A 244 20.28 -11.04 6.43
CA ALA A 244 21.67 -11.42 6.13
C ALA A 244 22.36 -10.39 5.20
N VAL A 245 21.64 -9.86 4.21
CA VAL A 245 22.14 -8.80 3.33
C VAL A 245 22.46 -7.54 4.12
N THR A 246 21.58 -7.12 5.04
CA THR A 246 21.83 -5.93 5.86
C THR A 246 22.97 -6.14 6.86
N GLU A 247 23.04 -7.28 7.51
CA GLU A 247 24.14 -7.60 8.43
C GLU A 247 25.50 -7.59 7.73
N LYS A 248 25.56 -8.12 6.49
CA LYS A 248 26.80 -8.18 5.72
C LYS A 248 27.20 -6.85 5.07
N HIS A 249 26.24 -6.05 4.62
CA HIS A 249 26.52 -4.92 3.72
C HIS A 249 26.16 -3.54 4.27
N VAL A 250 25.42 -3.46 5.38
CA VAL A 250 24.95 -2.19 5.95
C VAL A 250 25.52 -1.96 7.35
N ARG A 251 25.81 -3.03 8.10
CA ARG A 251 26.32 -2.96 9.49
C ARG A 251 27.66 -2.23 9.63
N GLU A 252 28.49 -2.25 8.59
CA GLU A 252 29.76 -1.50 8.56
C GLU A 252 29.58 -0.02 8.19
N VAL A 253 28.50 0.32 7.48
CA VAL A 253 28.22 1.68 6.97
C VAL A 253 27.46 2.51 8.00
N VAL A 254 26.61 1.85 8.79
CA VAL A 254 25.83 2.48 9.86
C VAL A 254 26.35 1.86 11.15
N GLY A 255 27.16 2.58 11.91
CA GLY A 255 27.74 2.15 13.19
C GLY A 255 26.66 1.90 14.26
N ILE A 256 25.76 0.95 14.03
CA ILE A 256 24.68 0.57 14.92
C ILE A 256 25.23 -0.51 15.84
N GLY A 257 25.61 -0.08 17.05
CA GLY A 257 25.82 -0.95 18.18
C GLY A 257 24.63 -1.89 18.40
N HIS A 258 24.92 -3.04 19.00
CA HIS A 258 24.14 -4.29 19.14
C HIS A 258 22.63 -4.24 19.46
N SER A 259 21.97 -3.09 19.59
CA SER A 259 20.65 -2.95 20.20
C SER A 259 19.45 -3.28 19.30
N ILE A 260 19.63 -3.50 17.98
CA ILE A 260 18.49 -3.73 17.05
C ILE A 260 18.44 -5.16 16.51
N VAL A 261 19.49 -5.97 16.70
CA VAL A 261 19.60 -7.30 16.07
C VAL A 261 19.63 -8.47 17.08
N GLY A 262 19.91 -8.21 18.36
CA GLY A 262 20.06 -9.27 19.37
C GLY A 262 18.90 -9.39 20.34
N SER A 263 17.86 -10.16 19.99
CA SER A 263 17.01 -10.81 21.00
C SER A 263 16.49 -12.15 20.46
N HIS A 264 17.42 -13.03 20.09
CA HIS A 264 17.21 -14.48 19.97
C HIS A 264 18.56 -15.17 20.01
N MET A 265 19.06 -15.39 21.22
CA MET A 265 19.59 -16.66 21.69
C MET A 265 19.23 -16.72 23.18
N ASP A 266 18.83 -17.92 23.60
CA ASP A 266 18.06 -18.31 24.79
C ASP A 266 16.53 -18.26 24.64
#